data_AF-A0A956R202-F1
#
_entry.id   AF-A0A956R202-F1
#
_cell.length_a   1.000
_cell.length_b   1.000
_cell.length_c   1.000
_cell.angle_alpha   90.00
_cell.angle_beta   90.00
_cell.angle_gamma   90.00
#
_symmetry.space_group_name_H-M   'P 1'
#
loop_
_entity.id
_entity.type
_entity.pdbx_description
1 polymer ?
#
loop_
_entity_poly.entity_id
_entity_poly.type
_entity_poly.pdbx_seq_one_letter_code
_entity_poly.pdbx_strand_id
1 'polypeptide(L)' 'MAKQARKQTVDHVFSYTSEAELDTQIQAFKAAHADAHGEGLALDSKRPLGPGKARLSFRVVELRHK' A
#
# COMPACT_ATOMS: atom_id res chain seq x y z
N MET A 1 -6.85 14.58 -25.58
CA MET A 1 -5.77 14.46 -24.57
C MET A 1 -5.87 13.08 -23.95
N ALA A 2 -4.91 12.20 -24.22
CA ALA A 2 -4.90 10.85 -23.66
C ALA A 2 -4.71 10.94 -22.14
N LYS A 3 -5.80 10.77 -21.37
CA LYS A 3 -5.71 10.47 -19.95
C LYS A 3 -5.02 9.12 -19.86
N GLN A 4 -3.69 9.13 -19.75
CA GLN A 4 -2.95 7.97 -19.28
C GLN A 4 -3.61 7.59 -17.97
N ALA A 5 -4.28 6.43 -17.95
CA ALA A 5 -4.65 5.75 -16.72
C ALA A 5 -3.32 5.40 -16.04
N ARG A 6 -2.72 6.38 -15.38
CA ARG A 6 -1.56 6.18 -14.54
C ARG A 6 -2.08 5.24 -13.47
N LYS A 7 -1.70 3.97 -13.54
CA LYS A 7 -1.88 3.01 -12.45
C LYS A 7 -1.44 3.74 -11.20
N GLN A 8 -2.40 4.14 -10.37
CA GLN A 8 -2.10 4.96 -9.22
C GLN A 8 -1.30 4.06 -8.28
N THR A 9 -0.05 4.42 -8.09
CA THR A 9 0.84 3.75 -7.14
C THR A 9 1.03 4.66 -5.95
N VAL A 10 0.80 4.10 -4.77
CA VAL A 10 0.93 4.77 -3.48
C VAL A 10 2.14 4.15 -2.80
N ASP A 11 3.17 4.94 -2.55
CA ASP A 11 4.32 4.48 -1.79
C ASP A 11 4.28 4.97 -0.35
N HIS A 12 4.65 4.09 0.58
CA HIS A 12 4.68 4.40 1.99
C HIS A 12 5.91 3.78 2.65
N VAL A 13 6.54 4.52 3.56
CA VAL A 13 7.71 4.05 4.29
C VAL A 13 7.26 3.60 5.67
N PHE A 14 7.33 2.29 5.90
CA PHE A 14 7.00 1.70 7.19
C PHE A 14 8.26 1.56 8.03
N SER A 15 8.11 1.90 9.31
CA SER A 15 9.09 1.59 10.35
C SER A 15 8.49 0.54 11.27
N TYR A 16 9.18 -0.57 11.46
CA TYR A 16 8.68 -1.74 12.15
C TYR A 16 9.80 -2.36 12.99
N THR A 17 9.49 -2.84 14.18
CA THR A 17 10.45 -3.56 15.02
C THR A 17 10.43 -5.06 14.76
N SER A 18 9.34 -5.57 14.18
CA SER A 18 9.12 -6.98 13.87
C SER A 18 8.23 -7.14 12.64
N GLU A 19 8.29 -8.28 11.98
CA GLU A 19 7.48 -8.53 10.78
C GLU A 19 5.97 -8.58 11.06
N ALA A 20 5.57 -9.03 12.26
CA ALA A 20 4.18 -9.00 12.70
C ALA A 20 3.63 -7.56 12.81
N GLU A 21 4.44 -6.64 13.32
CA GLU A 21 4.08 -5.22 13.37
C GLU A 21 3.99 -4.61 11.97
N LEU A 22 4.90 -5.00 11.08
CA LEU A 22 4.85 -4.56 9.68
C LEU A 22 3.57 -5.03 9.00
N ASP A 23 3.18 -6.30 9.15
CA ASP A 23 1.95 -6.82 8.57
C ASP A 23 0.73 -6.05 9.11
N THR A 24 0.67 -5.84 10.42
CA THR A 24 -0.39 -5.06 11.08
C THR A 24 -0.50 -3.64 10.50
N GLN A 25 0.63 -2.94 10.35
CA GLN A 25 0.65 -1.60 9.76
C GLN A 25 0.23 -1.60 8.28
N ILE A 26 0.65 -2.61 7.51
CA ILE A 26 0.24 -2.77 6.10
C ILE A 26 -1.27 -2.98 6.03
N GLN A 27 -1.84 -3.85 6.84
CA GLN A 27 -3.29 -4.11 6.83
C GLN A 27 -4.08 -2.88 7.25
N ALA A 28 -3.65 -2.18 8.29
CA ALA A 28 -4.25 -0.92 8.71
C ALA A 28 -4.21 0.15 7.60
N PHE A 29 -3.08 0.27 6.90
CA PHE A 29 -2.93 1.19 5.76
C PHE A 29 -3.88 0.85 4.61
N LYS A 30 -4.00 -0.45 4.27
CA LYS A 30 -4.92 -0.93 3.23
C LYS A 30 -6.38 -0.67 3.60
N ALA A 31 -6.76 -0.91 4.86
CA ALA A 31 -8.11 -0.66 5.35
C ALA A 31 -8.46 0.83 5.37
N ALA A 32 -7.56 1.68 5.87
CA ALA A 32 -7.76 3.13 5.91
C ALA A 32 -7.90 3.72 4.50
N HIS A 33 -7.11 3.26 3.52
CA HIS A 33 -7.25 3.69 2.13
C HIS A 33 -8.57 3.20 1.51
N ALA A 34 -8.99 1.97 1.80
CA ALA A 34 -10.26 1.44 1.33
C ALA A 34 -11.44 2.23 1.88
N ASP A 35 -11.41 2.62 3.15
CA ASP A 35 -12.45 3.44 3.78
C ASP A 35 -12.48 4.88 3.22
N ALA A 36 -11.31 5.51 3.04
CA ALA A 36 -11.22 6.88 2.56
C ALA A 36 -11.53 7.07 1.07
N HIS A 37 -11.20 6.08 0.22
CA HIS A 37 -11.30 6.21 -1.23
C HIS A 37 -12.26 5.21 -1.90
N GLY A 38 -12.70 4.16 -1.19
CA GLY A 38 -13.47 3.06 -1.79
C GLY A 38 -12.63 2.13 -2.68
N GLU A 39 -11.29 2.22 -2.60
CA GLU A 39 -10.36 1.50 -3.46
C GLU A 39 -9.43 0.61 -2.64
N GLY A 40 -9.11 -0.57 -3.18
CA GLY A 40 -8.19 -1.50 -2.54
C GLY A 40 -6.75 -1.12 -2.83
N LEU A 41 -5.85 -1.47 -1.92
CA LEU A 41 -4.42 -1.44 -2.16
C LEU A 41 -3.91 -2.87 -2.33
N ALA A 42 -3.17 -3.15 -3.39
CA ALA A 42 -2.41 -4.38 -3.54
C ALA A 42 -0.92 -4.08 -3.44
N LEU A 43 -0.17 -4.90 -2.72
CA LEU A 43 1.27 -4.72 -2.62
C LEU A 43 1.92 -4.98 -3.98
N ASP A 44 2.70 -4.01 -4.46
CA ASP A 44 3.41 -4.09 -5.73
C ASP A 44 4.89 -4.42 -5.50
N SER A 45 5.56 -3.66 -4.65
CA SER A 45 6.99 -3.79 -4.41
C SER A 45 7.35 -3.52 -2.96
N LYS A 46 8.33 -4.27 -2.42
CA LYS A 46 8.93 -4.04 -1.09
C LYS A 46 10.40 -3.71 -1.27
N ARG A 47 10.82 -2.53 -0.83
CA ARG A 47 12.21 -2.09 -0.81
C ARG A 47 12.70 -1.91 0.63
N PRO A 48 13.54 -2.80 1.16
CA PRO A 48 14.13 -2.60 2.48
C PRO A 48 15.06 -1.37 2.45
N LEU A 49 14.97 -0.53 3.48
CA LEU A 49 15.79 0.67 3.64
C LEU A 49 16.80 0.55 4.79
N GLY A 50 16.73 -0.55 5.55
CA GLY A 50 17.58 -0.80 6.71
C GLY A 50 16.86 -1.66 7.74
N PRO A 51 17.51 -1.98 8.86
CA PRO A 51 16.88 -2.72 9.95
C PRO A 51 15.63 -1.99 10.43
N GLY A 52 14.50 -2.70 10.42
CA GLY A 52 13.21 -2.19 10.86
C GLY A 52 12.61 -1.08 10.00
N LYS A 53 13.03 -0.93 8.73
CA LYS A 53 12.46 0.07 7.82
C LYS A 53 12.37 -0.46 6.40
N ALA A 54 11.19 -0.34 5.81
CA ALA A 54 10.97 -0.71 4.41
C ALA A 54 10.01 0.27 3.73
N ARG A 55 10.34 0.64 2.50
CA ARG A 55 9.41 1.33 1.60
C ARG A 55 8.60 0.28 0.87
N LEU A 56 7.29 0.33 1.03
CA LEU A 56 6.35 -0.53 0.34
C LEU A 56 5.59 0.33 -0.67
N SER A 57 5.56 -0.13 -1.91
CA SER A 57 4.77 0.46 -2.98
C SER A 57 3.51 -0.38 -3.15
N PHE A 58 2.36 0.27 -3.15
CA PHE A 58 1.07 -0.35 -3.40
C PHE A 58 0.53 0.17 -4.71
N ARG A 59 -0.16 -0.69 -5.44
CA ARG A 59 -1.00 -0.31 -6.57
C ARG A 59 -2.43 -0.22 -6.09
N VAL A 60 -3.11 0.84 -6.49
CA VAL A 60 -4.56 0.98 -6.31
C VAL A 60 -5.24 -0.06 -7.21
N VAL A 61 -6.18 -0.79 -6.64
CA VAL A 61 -7.01 -1.78 -7.31
C VAL A 61 -8.47 -1.46 -7.02
N GLU A 62 -9.31 -1.50 -8.04
CA GLU A 62 -10.75 -1.34 -7.84
C GLU A 62 -11.26 -2.50 -6.98
N LEU A 63 -11.81 -2.18 -5.80
CA LEU A 63 -12.58 -3.13 -5.01
C LEU A 63 -13.88 -3.37 -5.78
N ARG A 64 -13.91 -4.40 -6.60
CA ARG A 64 -15.17 -4.85 -7.22
C ARG A 64 -16.07 -5.37 -6.09
N HIS A 65 -16.90 -4.49 -5.54
CA HIS A 65 -18.12 -4.90 -4.87
C HIS A 65 -19.00 -5.58 -5.92
N LYS A 66 -19.17 -6.90 -5.78
CA LYS A 66 -20.08 -7.71 -6.60
C LYS A 66 -21.48 -7.62 -6.04
#